data_AF-A0A3C0I618-F1
#
_entry.id   AF-A0A3C0I618-F1
#
_cell.length_a   1.000
_cell.length_b   1.000
_cell.length_c   1.000
_cell.angle_alpha   90.00
_cell.angle_beta   90.00
_cell.angle_gamma   90.00
#
_symmetry.space_group_name_H-M   'P 1'
#
loop_
_entity.id
_entity.type
_entity.pdbx_description
1 polymer ?
#
loop_
_entity_poly.entity_id
_entity_poly.type
_entity_poly.pdbx_seq_one_letter_code
_entity_poly.pdbx_strand_id
1 'polypeptide(L)'
;MKESTEATIKIKPCVSFLVVAWSVAIILVLLWEIRYVQQATQELIMTEAQAHFTKDQAFRLWISSHGGVYVLKAEPNPPYPYLSYLPEGDIQTLSGKTLTLLNPAQIMQMINEKFSNLRGVNGRITSLQPLLPENAPDDWERYALERFERGETEVYEQTQIHDKAYLRLMRPIFTQSDCLKCHSQQGYEIGDVQGGVEVLLPIEHYLENQHNILILRATSLGLLWLLGISGIFLGTRSLQQQLAKRFAAIDALRYRADFEWIITTLSSYFVRLHPDEIDIEINRALQIIGEFAKVDRSYVFLFREDQRIVDNTHEWCANGIKSQINNLTEMLLDEELPWFASRMKKFEDVYIPTFNALSAKAYLEKAYLQKQEIQSLVIVPMISGNQLKGFLGFDAIKSEKKWSEDIISLLRIVGEIFTHSLERKQHEAESRQAKQIIENSPNVLFKWKAETKWPVTYVTENVKQLGYTAKELLDKNTLFANIIHPDDLQRVRQKIQYYSDNNIDHFKQAYRIIDKQGEVHWIDDWTIIVRDRTGQIAYYHGIITDVSERQKAEEKLRQSEQRWQFALEGSQDGVWDWNLVTNQVYFSPAWK
;
A
#
# COMPACT_ATOMS: atom_id res chain seq x y z
N MET A 1 -6.37 -1.85 -2.27
CA MET A 1 -7.81 -1.65 -1.95
C MET A 1 -8.53 -2.91 -1.44
N LYS A 2 -8.34 -4.10 -2.03
CA LYS A 2 -8.98 -5.34 -1.52
C LYS A 2 -8.50 -5.72 -0.10
N GLU A 3 -7.18 -5.65 0.14
CA GLU A 3 -6.59 -5.96 1.45
C GLU A 3 -6.95 -4.94 2.55
N SER A 4 -7.07 -3.64 2.22
CA SER A 4 -7.51 -2.64 3.19
C SER A 4 -8.99 -2.83 3.59
N THR A 5 -9.79 -3.37 2.67
CA THR A 5 -11.20 -3.73 2.91
C THR A 5 -11.29 -4.99 3.79
N GLU A 6 -10.48 -6.01 3.52
CA GLU A 6 -10.38 -7.20 4.38
C GLU A 6 -9.89 -6.89 5.80
N ALA A 7 -8.89 -6.01 5.93
CA ALA A 7 -8.39 -5.57 7.23
C ALA A 7 -9.47 -4.81 8.03
N THR A 8 -10.25 -3.95 7.38
CA THR A 8 -11.38 -3.25 8.03
C THR A 8 -12.52 -4.20 8.39
N ILE A 9 -12.77 -5.26 7.60
CA ILE A 9 -13.77 -6.30 7.91
C ILE A 9 -13.37 -7.08 9.17
N LYS A 10 -12.08 -7.40 9.36
CA LYS A 10 -11.59 -8.14 10.54
C LYS A 10 -11.57 -7.31 11.83
N ILE A 11 -11.47 -5.98 11.76
CA ILE A 11 -11.42 -5.11 12.95
C ILE A 11 -12.79 -4.95 13.61
N LYS A 12 -13.86 -4.80 12.81
CA LYS A 12 -15.23 -4.58 13.30
C LYS A 12 -15.69 -5.56 14.40
N PRO A 13 -15.56 -6.90 14.24
CA PRO A 13 -16.00 -7.84 15.26
C PRO A 13 -15.21 -7.72 16.57
N CYS A 14 -13.90 -7.43 16.50
CA CYS A 14 -13.08 -7.21 17.70
C CYS A 14 -13.50 -5.94 18.47
N VAL A 15 -13.85 -4.86 17.76
CA VAL A 15 -14.34 -3.63 18.40
C VAL A 15 -15.68 -3.86 19.08
N SER A 16 -16.62 -4.50 18.40
CA SER A 16 -17.91 -4.87 18.98
C SER A 16 -17.74 -5.75 20.22
N PHE A 17 -16.83 -6.71 20.17
CA PHE A 17 -16.51 -7.56 21.33
C PHE A 17 -15.96 -6.73 22.50
N LEU A 18 -15.00 -5.83 22.27
CA LEU A 18 -14.42 -4.99 23.33
C LEU A 18 -15.46 -4.06 23.97
N VAL A 19 -16.34 -3.46 23.18
CA VAL A 19 -17.42 -2.59 23.69
C VAL A 19 -18.41 -3.39 24.55
N VAL A 20 -18.79 -4.59 24.10
CA VAL A 20 -19.67 -5.49 24.86
C VAL A 20 -18.99 -5.95 26.14
N ALA A 21 -17.75 -6.44 26.07
CA ALA A 21 -16.99 -6.90 27.23
C ALA A 21 -16.82 -5.80 28.29
N TRP A 22 -16.48 -4.58 27.87
CA TRP A 22 -16.37 -3.43 28.76
C TRP A 22 -17.71 -3.07 29.41
N SER A 23 -18.80 -3.05 28.63
CA SER A 23 -20.13 -2.74 29.14
C SER A 23 -20.61 -3.79 30.14
N VAL A 24 -20.40 -5.07 29.85
CA VAL A 24 -20.73 -6.18 30.76
C VAL A 24 -19.94 -6.06 32.06
N ALA A 25 -18.64 -5.76 31.99
CA ALA A 25 -17.82 -5.57 33.19
C ALA A 25 -18.34 -4.45 34.09
N ILE A 26 -18.68 -3.27 33.52
CA ILE A 26 -19.24 -2.16 34.30
C ILE A 26 -20.61 -2.51 34.89
N ILE A 27 -21.47 -3.20 34.15
CA ILE A 27 -22.79 -3.63 34.64
C ILE A 27 -22.64 -4.60 35.82
N LEU A 28 -21.71 -5.56 35.74
CA LEU A 28 -21.47 -6.51 36.83
C LEU A 28 -20.97 -5.80 38.09
N VAL A 29 -20.07 -4.81 37.95
CA VAL A 29 -19.61 -3.99 39.08
C VAL A 29 -20.76 -3.17 39.66
N LEU A 30 -21.61 -2.55 38.83
CA LEU A 30 -22.77 -1.80 39.30
C LEU A 30 -23.77 -2.67 40.08
N LEU A 31 -24.07 -3.87 39.58
CA LEU A 31 -24.95 -4.83 40.25
C LEU A 31 -24.37 -5.29 41.59
N TRP A 32 -23.05 -5.48 41.66
CA TRP A 32 -22.36 -5.83 42.90
C TRP A 32 -22.43 -4.69 43.92
N GLU A 33 -22.15 -3.45 43.50
CA GLU A 33 -22.26 -2.24 44.34
C GLU A 33 -23.68 -2.04 44.87
N ILE A 34 -24.71 -2.24 44.04
CA ILE A 34 -26.11 -2.14 44.47
C ILE A 34 -26.40 -3.13 45.60
N ARG A 35 -26.00 -4.39 45.43
CA ARG A 35 -26.21 -5.42 46.46
C ARG A 35 -25.41 -5.13 47.73
N TYR A 36 -24.17 -4.68 47.58
CA TYR A 36 -23.29 -4.34 48.70
C TYR A 36 -23.87 -3.21 49.54
N VAL A 37 -24.27 -2.11 48.90
CA VAL A 37 -24.87 -0.96 49.58
C VAL A 37 -26.20 -1.34 50.26
N GLN A 38 -27.05 -2.14 49.60
CA GLN A 38 -28.28 -2.65 50.22
C GLN A 38 -28.01 -3.50 51.46
N GLN A 39 -27.06 -4.44 51.39
CA GLN A 39 -26.70 -5.28 52.53
C GLN A 39 -26.12 -4.47 53.68
N ALA A 40 -25.19 -3.56 53.39
CA ALA A 40 -24.58 -2.69 54.40
C ALA A 40 -25.62 -1.78 55.09
N THR A 41 -26.58 -1.24 54.34
CA THR A 41 -27.68 -0.44 54.92
C THR A 41 -28.58 -1.28 55.82
N GLN A 42 -28.95 -2.50 55.41
CA GLN A 42 -29.77 -3.40 56.23
C GLN A 42 -29.05 -3.81 57.52
N GLU A 43 -27.76 -4.15 57.45
CA GLU A 43 -26.94 -4.49 58.61
C GLU A 43 -26.83 -3.33 59.59
N LEU A 44 -26.65 -2.11 59.09
CA LEU A 44 -26.59 -0.90 59.90
C LEU A 44 -27.92 -0.62 60.63
N ILE A 45 -29.04 -0.71 59.91
CA ILE A 45 -30.39 -0.54 60.49
C ILE A 45 -30.63 -1.59 61.59
N MET A 46 -30.32 -2.87 61.32
CA MET A 46 -30.51 -3.95 62.30
C MET A 46 -29.65 -3.75 63.54
N THR A 47 -28.38 -3.38 63.36
CA THR A 47 -27.45 -3.14 64.47
C THR A 47 -27.94 -2.02 65.37
N GLU A 48 -28.45 -0.92 64.79
CA GLU A 48 -29.05 0.16 65.56
C GLU A 48 -30.31 -0.29 66.29
N ALA A 49 -31.24 -0.97 65.62
CA ALA A 49 -32.47 -1.47 66.23
C ALA A 49 -32.17 -2.40 67.42
N GLN A 50 -31.20 -3.31 67.27
CA GLN A 50 -30.74 -4.21 68.34
C GLN A 50 -30.04 -3.46 69.48
N ALA A 51 -29.27 -2.42 69.19
CA ALA A 51 -28.65 -1.58 70.21
C ALA A 51 -29.72 -0.83 71.04
N HIS A 52 -30.77 -0.32 70.39
CA HIS A 52 -31.91 0.28 71.07
C HIS A 52 -32.66 -0.72 71.95
N PHE A 53 -32.95 -1.91 71.43
CA PHE A 53 -33.55 -2.99 72.23
C PHE A 53 -32.70 -3.32 73.45
N THR A 54 -31.39 -3.52 73.26
CA THR A 54 -30.47 -3.93 74.34
C THR A 54 -30.41 -2.85 75.43
N LYS A 55 -30.40 -1.57 75.04
CA LYS A 55 -30.44 -0.44 75.97
C LYS A 55 -31.75 -0.40 76.77
N ASP A 56 -32.88 -0.58 76.10
CA ASP A 56 -34.19 -0.58 76.75
C ASP A 56 -34.38 -1.79 77.68
N GLN A 57 -33.88 -2.96 77.28
CA GLN A 57 -33.87 -4.16 78.10
C GLN A 57 -32.97 -3.98 79.34
N ALA A 58 -31.78 -3.42 79.19
CA ALA A 58 -30.88 -3.14 80.31
C ALA A 58 -31.52 -2.18 81.34
N PHE A 59 -32.17 -1.13 80.85
CA PHE A 59 -32.88 -0.17 81.72
C PHE A 59 -34.07 -0.83 82.43
N ARG A 60 -34.87 -1.63 81.72
CA ARG A 60 -36.00 -2.38 82.31
C ARG A 60 -35.53 -3.37 83.38
N LEU A 61 -34.49 -4.16 83.09
CA LEU A 61 -33.93 -5.14 84.02
C LEU A 61 -33.38 -4.46 85.27
N TRP A 62 -32.71 -3.31 85.12
CA TRP A 62 -32.25 -2.51 86.25
C TRP A 62 -33.41 -2.02 87.14
N ILE A 63 -34.52 -1.54 86.57
CA ILE A 63 -35.70 -1.18 87.36
C ILE A 63 -36.27 -2.42 88.08
N SER A 64 -36.39 -3.53 87.36
CA SER A 64 -36.96 -4.77 87.88
C SER A 64 -36.14 -5.32 89.06
N SER A 65 -34.81 -5.25 88.99
CA SER A 65 -33.92 -5.72 90.07
C SER A 65 -34.07 -4.91 91.35
N HIS A 66 -34.59 -3.68 91.27
CA HIS A 66 -34.92 -2.83 92.42
C HIS A 66 -36.37 -2.99 92.90
N GLY A 67 -37.17 -3.85 92.25
CA GLY A 67 -38.58 -4.05 92.57
C GLY A 67 -39.51 -2.91 92.13
N GLY A 68 -39.01 -1.98 91.31
CA GLY A 68 -39.71 -0.75 90.91
C GLY A 68 -39.01 0.51 91.44
N VAL A 69 -39.50 1.69 91.04
CA VAL A 69 -38.98 2.99 91.51
C VAL A 69 -40.12 3.84 92.05
N TYR A 70 -39.97 4.32 93.28
CA TYR A 70 -40.88 5.29 93.86
C TYR A 70 -40.65 6.67 93.26
N VAL A 71 -41.71 7.28 92.72
CA VAL A 71 -41.69 8.66 92.21
C VAL A 71 -42.72 9.52 92.94
N LEU A 72 -42.54 10.84 92.91
CA LEU A 72 -43.53 11.78 93.45
C LEU A 72 -44.86 11.63 92.72
N LYS A 73 -45.95 11.42 93.47
CA LYS A 73 -47.30 11.36 92.93
C LYS A 73 -47.70 12.75 92.42
N ALA A 74 -47.71 12.92 91.10
CA ALA A 74 -48.09 14.17 90.44
C ALA A 74 -49.46 14.00 89.76
N GLU A 75 -50.44 14.86 90.05
CA GLU A 75 -51.65 14.97 89.23
C GLU A 75 -51.24 15.59 87.87
N PRO A 76 -51.57 14.97 86.71
CA PRO A 76 -52.72 14.09 86.46
C PRO A 76 -52.33 12.63 86.15
N ASN A 77 -51.37 12.01 86.84
CA ASN A 77 -51.13 10.56 86.74
C ASN A 77 -51.90 9.84 87.87
N PRO A 78 -53.15 9.37 87.65
CA PRO A 78 -53.90 8.62 88.66
C PRO A 78 -53.16 7.30 88.98
N PRO A 79 -53.34 6.75 90.20
CA PRO A 79 -52.80 5.43 90.54
C PRO A 79 -53.37 4.41 89.55
N TYR A 80 -52.51 3.67 88.86
CA TYR A 80 -52.95 2.66 87.91
C TYR A 80 -53.81 1.61 88.66
N PRO A 81 -55.10 1.46 88.34
CA PRO A 81 -56.04 0.63 89.13
C PRO A 81 -55.61 -0.83 89.25
N TYR A 82 -54.81 -1.29 88.30
CA TYR A 82 -54.48 -2.69 88.07
C TYR A 82 -53.31 -3.22 88.92
N LEU A 83 -52.79 -2.44 89.87
CA LEU A 83 -51.72 -2.85 90.81
C LEU A 83 -52.09 -2.61 92.29
N SER A 84 -53.37 -2.36 92.57
CA SER A 84 -53.86 -2.07 93.93
C SER A 84 -53.67 -3.20 94.96
N TYR A 85 -53.23 -4.38 94.51
CA TYR A 85 -52.92 -5.54 95.33
C TYR A 85 -51.46 -5.62 95.80
N LEU A 86 -50.56 -4.74 95.29
CA LEU A 86 -49.17 -4.73 95.71
C LEU A 86 -49.03 -4.13 97.12
N PRO A 87 -48.37 -4.83 98.06
CA PRO A 87 -48.05 -4.25 99.37
C PRO A 87 -47.11 -3.05 99.19
N GLU A 88 -47.39 -1.93 99.87
CA GLU A 88 -46.62 -0.67 99.81
C GLU A 88 -46.69 0.11 98.48
N GLY A 89 -47.76 -0.05 97.67
CA GLY A 89 -47.88 0.68 96.38
C GLY A 89 -47.80 2.22 96.47
N ASP A 90 -48.37 2.83 97.51
CA ASP A 90 -48.21 4.26 97.83
C ASP A 90 -47.61 4.39 99.24
N ILE A 91 -46.54 5.19 99.39
CA ILE A 91 -45.90 5.48 100.68
C ILE A 91 -45.87 6.99 100.96
N GLN A 92 -45.93 7.37 102.25
CA GLN A 92 -45.71 8.76 102.66
C GLN A 92 -44.29 8.94 103.20
N THR A 93 -43.61 9.98 102.72
CA THR A 93 -42.32 10.39 103.29
C THR A 93 -42.52 11.04 104.65
N LEU A 94 -41.46 11.10 105.46
CA LEU A 94 -41.43 11.85 106.73
C LEU A 94 -41.75 13.35 106.55
N SER A 95 -41.62 13.89 105.33
CA SER A 95 -41.96 15.26 104.97
C SER A 95 -43.39 15.44 104.44
N GLY A 96 -44.24 14.41 104.51
CA GLY A 96 -45.65 14.45 104.10
C GLY A 96 -45.88 14.35 102.58
N LYS A 97 -44.85 14.04 101.78
CA LYS A 97 -45.00 13.83 100.33
C LYS A 97 -45.44 12.39 100.07
N THR A 98 -46.37 12.21 99.13
CA THR A 98 -46.79 10.86 98.70
C THR A 98 -45.94 10.41 97.52
N LEU A 99 -45.35 9.23 97.64
CA LEU A 99 -44.65 8.55 96.56
C LEU A 99 -45.47 7.35 96.09
N THR A 100 -45.48 7.11 94.78
CA THR A 100 -46.12 5.95 94.16
C THR A 100 -45.06 5.05 93.53
N LEU A 101 -45.16 3.74 93.75
CA LEU A 101 -44.29 2.75 93.15
C LEU A 101 -44.65 2.59 91.67
N LEU A 102 -43.69 2.84 90.78
CA LEU A 102 -43.83 2.53 89.36
C LEU A 102 -43.10 1.24 89.02
N ASN A 103 -43.79 0.34 88.33
CA ASN A 103 -43.21 -0.89 87.81
C ASN A 103 -42.41 -0.63 86.50
N PRO A 104 -41.57 -1.58 86.04
CA PRO A 104 -40.77 -1.38 84.83
C PRO A 104 -41.59 -1.04 83.58
N ALA A 105 -42.79 -1.63 83.40
CA ALA A 105 -43.62 -1.37 82.23
C ALA A 105 -44.15 0.08 82.21
N GLN A 106 -44.59 0.59 83.36
CA GLN A 106 -45.08 1.97 83.52
C GLN A 106 -43.97 2.99 83.29
N ILE A 107 -42.77 2.75 83.82
CA ILE A 107 -41.65 3.65 83.61
C ILE A 107 -41.25 3.65 82.13
N MET A 108 -41.21 2.49 81.48
CA MET A 108 -40.92 2.40 80.05
C MET A 108 -41.98 3.12 79.21
N GLN A 109 -43.27 2.94 79.52
CA GLN A 109 -44.36 3.66 78.86
C GLN A 109 -44.23 5.18 79.04
N MET A 110 -44.02 5.65 80.27
CA MET A 110 -43.84 7.07 80.56
C MET A 110 -42.63 7.66 79.83
N ILE A 111 -41.53 6.93 79.75
CA ILE A 111 -40.33 7.37 79.03
C ILE A 111 -40.62 7.47 77.54
N ASN A 112 -41.30 6.49 76.97
CA ASN A 112 -41.60 6.47 75.54
C ASN A 112 -42.63 7.54 75.17
N GLU A 113 -43.63 7.81 76.02
CA GLU A 113 -44.60 8.89 75.79
C GLU A 113 -43.96 10.29 75.93
N LYS A 114 -43.25 10.56 77.03
CA LYS A 114 -42.71 11.90 77.34
C LYS A 114 -41.41 12.23 76.63
N PHE A 115 -40.61 11.22 76.26
CA PHE A 115 -39.27 11.40 75.69
C PHE A 115 -39.06 10.72 74.33
N SER A 116 -40.13 10.31 73.64
CA SER A 116 -40.10 9.80 72.26
C SER A 116 -39.27 10.70 71.33
N ASN A 117 -39.52 12.01 71.36
CA ASN A 117 -38.80 12.99 70.54
C ASN A 117 -37.31 13.12 70.86
N LEU A 118 -36.89 12.85 72.11
CA LEU A 118 -35.48 12.87 72.52
C LEU A 118 -34.75 11.57 72.17
N ARG A 119 -35.47 10.44 72.13
CA ARG A 119 -34.90 9.12 71.82
C ARG A 119 -34.88 8.81 70.32
N GLY A 120 -35.74 9.45 69.52
CA GLY A 120 -35.85 9.23 68.07
C GLY A 120 -36.36 7.84 67.67
N VAL A 121 -36.61 6.97 68.65
CA VAL A 121 -37.00 5.56 68.51
C VAL A 121 -38.05 5.28 69.57
N ASN A 122 -39.15 4.64 69.16
CA ASN A 122 -40.24 4.28 70.06
C ASN A 122 -40.12 2.82 70.46
N GLY A 123 -39.99 2.55 71.76
CA GLY A 123 -40.16 1.20 72.29
C GLY A 123 -41.61 0.96 72.68
N ARG A 124 -42.15 -0.24 72.46
CA ARG A 124 -43.47 -0.63 72.96
C ARG A 124 -43.40 -2.01 73.59
N ILE A 125 -44.06 -2.17 74.74
CA ILE A 125 -44.16 -3.48 75.41
C ILE A 125 -45.59 -3.98 75.21
N THR A 126 -45.71 -5.21 74.75
CA THR A 126 -47.00 -5.85 74.49
C THR A 126 -47.02 -7.30 74.98
N SER A 127 -48.21 -7.83 75.23
CA SER A 127 -48.42 -9.20 75.72
C SER A 127 -49.75 -9.75 75.21
N LEU A 128 -49.82 -11.07 74.98
CA LEU A 128 -51.07 -11.76 74.65
C LEU A 128 -52.09 -11.72 75.82
N GLN A 129 -51.60 -11.52 77.06
CA GLN A 129 -52.42 -11.37 78.27
C GLN A 129 -52.04 -10.07 79.01
N PRO A 130 -52.34 -8.89 78.44
CA PRO A 130 -51.85 -7.62 78.97
C PRO A 130 -52.62 -7.22 80.25
N LEU A 131 -51.91 -6.81 81.30
CA LEU A 131 -52.53 -6.23 82.50
C LEU A 131 -53.10 -4.82 82.24
N LEU A 132 -52.47 -4.07 81.33
CA LEU A 132 -52.93 -2.76 80.85
C LEU A 132 -53.53 -2.93 79.45
N PRO A 133 -54.80 -2.56 79.22
CA PRO A 133 -55.43 -2.72 77.90
C PRO A 133 -54.65 -2.05 76.75
N GLU A 134 -53.94 -0.96 77.03
CA GLU A 134 -53.09 -0.22 76.05
C GLU A 134 -51.91 -1.05 75.52
N ASN A 135 -51.50 -2.09 76.27
CA ASN A 135 -50.45 -3.03 75.88
C ASN A 135 -50.98 -4.21 75.05
N ALA A 136 -52.24 -4.18 74.62
CA ALA A 136 -52.78 -5.18 73.70
C ALA A 136 -52.06 -5.13 72.34
N PRO A 137 -51.69 -6.28 71.78
CA PRO A 137 -50.94 -6.34 70.53
C PRO A 137 -51.84 -6.00 69.33
N ASP A 138 -51.26 -5.31 68.36
CA ASP A 138 -51.76 -5.25 66.99
C ASP A 138 -51.57 -6.60 66.26
N ASP A 139 -52.00 -6.68 65.00
CA ASP A 139 -51.96 -7.92 64.23
C ASP A 139 -50.53 -8.45 64.02
N TRP A 140 -49.54 -7.57 63.84
CA TRP A 140 -48.14 -7.95 63.64
C TRP A 140 -47.47 -8.32 64.96
N GLU A 141 -47.71 -7.55 66.03
CA GLU A 141 -47.23 -7.83 67.38
C GLU A 141 -47.77 -9.19 67.86
N ARG A 142 -49.04 -9.49 67.59
CA ARG A 142 -49.65 -10.78 67.91
C ARG A 142 -48.96 -11.90 67.14
N TYR A 143 -48.76 -11.72 65.84
CA TYR A 143 -48.03 -12.67 65.00
C TYR A 143 -46.60 -12.93 65.53
N ALA A 144 -45.88 -11.89 65.94
CA ALA A 144 -44.55 -12.02 66.52
C ALA A 144 -44.56 -12.76 67.87
N LEU A 145 -45.49 -12.42 68.77
CA LEU A 145 -45.64 -13.08 70.07
C LEU A 145 -45.92 -14.58 69.95
N GLU A 146 -46.82 -14.98 69.03
CA GLU A 146 -47.12 -16.40 68.76
C GLU A 146 -45.90 -17.16 68.21
N ARG A 147 -45.00 -16.49 67.48
CA ARG A 147 -43.74 -17.11 67.01
C ARG A 147 -42.72 -17.27 68.13
N PHE A 148 -42.71 -16.36 69.09
CA PHE A 148 -41.85 -16.50 70.28
C PHE A 148 -42.27 -17.66 71.17
N GLU A 149 -43.58 -17.92 71.33
CA GLU A 149 -44.06 -19.12 72.02
C GLU A 149 -43.61 -20.42 71.31
N ARG A 150 -43.32 -20.36 70.01
CA ARG A 150 -42.77 -21.47 69.21
C ARG A 150 -41.23 -21.54 69.21
N GLY A 151 -40.56 -20.69 69.99
CA GLY A 151 -39.11 -20.73 70.20
C GLY A 151 -38.30 -19.77 69.32
N GLU A 152 -38.92 -18.87 68.58
CA GLU A 152 -38.17 -17.82 67.87
C GLU A 152 -37.64 -16.75 68.84
N THR A 153 -36.49 -16.17 68.51
CA THR A 153 -35.81 -15.21 69.39
C THR A 153 -35.92 -13.77 68.92
N GLU A 154 -36.32 -13.54 67.66
CA GLU A 154 -36.39 -12.23 67.04
C GLU A 154 -37.30 -12.27 65.81
N VAL A 155 -38.16 -11.27 65.65
CA VAL A 155 -38.97 -11.05 64.45
C VAL A 155 -38.84 -9.59 64.05
N TYR A 156 -38.69 -9.31 62.76
CA TYR A 156 -38.64 -7.94 62.24
C TYR A 156 -39.41 -7.79 60.94
N GLU A 157 -39.86 -6.57 60.66
CA GLU A 157 -40.51 -6.20 59.40
C GLU A 157 -40.21 -4.74 59.05
N GLN A 158 -40.06 -4.44 57.76
CA GLN A 158 -40.10 -3.07 57.26
C GLN A 158 -41.52 -2.73 56.85
N THR A 159 -42.07 -1.66 57.42
CA THR A 159 -43.43 -1.20 57.12
C THR A 159 -43.48 0.31 56.95
N GLN A 160 -44.60 0.81 56.44
CA GLN A 160 -44.87 2.24 56.34
C GLN A 160 -45.98 2.61 57.31
N ILE A 161 -45.69 3.58 58.19
CA ILE A 161 -46.63 4.09 59.20
C ILE A 161 -46.75 5.59 58.97
N HIS A 162 -47.95 6.07 58.62
CA HIS A 162 -48.21 7.48 58.29
C HIS A 162 -47.21 8.06 57.26
N ASP A 163 -47.03 7.35 56.14
CA ASP A 163 -46.12 7.69 55.02
C ASP A 163 -44.63 7.72 55.34
N LYS A 164 -44.21 7.31 56.53
CA LYS A 164 -42.80 7.17 56.91
C LYS A 164 -42.39 5.71 56.99
N ALA A 165 -41.19 5.40 56.50
CA ALA A 165 -40.66 4.05 56.55
C ALA A 165 -40.08 3.75 57.94
N TYR A 166 -40.49 2.62 58.52
CA TYR A 166 -40.01 2.12 59.79
C TYR A 166 -39.52 0.68 59.67
N LEU A 167 -38.51 0.34 60.48
CA LEU A 167 -38.22 -1.02 60.85
C LEU A 167 -38.88 -1.31 62.20
N ARG A 168 -39.73 -2.33 62.25
CA ARG A 168 -40.25 -2.92 63.47
C ARG A 168 -39.36 -4.11 63.83
N LEU A 169 -38.76 -4.09 65.01
CA LEU A 169 -37.98 -5.19 65.56
C LEU A 169 -38.62 -5.61 66.87
N MET A 170 -38.91 -6.89 67.04
CA MET A 170 -39.49 -7.42 68.26
C MET A 170 -38.70 -8.61 68.79
N ARG A 171 -38.54 -8.67 70.11
CA ARG A 171 -37.94 -9.81 70.82
C ARG A 171 -38.77 -10.18 72.05
N PRO A 172 -38.76 -11.45 72.47
CA PRO A 172 -39.56 -11.91 73.61
C PRO A 172 -39.02 -11.39 74.94
N ILE A 173 -39.94 -11.21 75.88
CA ILE A 173 -39.68 -11.07 77.30
C ILE A 173 -39.99 -12.40 77.96
N PHE A 174 -38.97 -12.99 78.58
CA PHE A 174 -39.15 -14.20 79.38
C PHE A 174 -39.47 -13.85 80.84
N THR A 175 -40.38 -14.60 81.45
CA THR A 175 -40.71 -14.48 82.87
C THR A 175 -39.51 -14.86 83.72
N GLN A 176 -39.05 -13.93 84.55
CA GLN A 176 -38.00 -14.14 85.56
C GLN A 176 -38.59 -14.15 86.97
N SER A 177 -37.79 -14.51 87.97
CA SER A 177 -38.21 -14.52 89.37
C SER A 177 -38.79 -13.18 89.84
N ASP A 178 -38.21 -12.06 89.39
CA ASP A 178 -38.72 -10.71 89.70
C ASP A 178 -40.06 -10.39 89.02
N CYS A 179 -40.37 -11.03 87.88
CA CYS A 179 -41.63 -10.82 87.16
C CYS A 179 -42.83 -11.36 87.96
N LEU A 180 -42.64 -12.43 88.73
CA LEU A 180 -43.70 -13.05 89.54
C LEU A 180 -44.22 -12.14 90.66
N LYS A 181 -43.48 -11.09 91.04
CA LYS A 181 -43.95 -10.08 92.02
C LYS A 181 -45.23 -9.38 91.56
N CYS A 182 -45.32 -9.08 90.26
CA CYS A 182 -46.52 -8.47 89.66
C CYS A 182 -47.40 -9.51 88.94
N HIS A 183 -46.82 -10.58 88.38
CA HIS A 183 -47.54 -11.49 87.48
C HIS A 183 -47.92 -12.83 88.10
N SER A 184 -47.76 -13.01 89.42
CA SER A 184 -48.15 -14.23 90.15
C SER A 184 -49.60 -14.67 89.93
N GLN A 185 -50.52 -13.72 89.71
CA GLN A 185 -51.94 -14.00 89.48
C GLN A 185 -52.25 -14.44 88.03
N GLN A 186 -51.32 -14.26 87.08
CA GLN A 186 -51.51 -14.64 85.68
C GLN A 186 -51.05 -16.06 85.35
N GLY A 187 -50.43 -16.77 86.31
CA GLY A 187 -50.06 -18.18 86.16
C GLY A 187 -48.80 -18.45 85.33
N TYR A 188 -48.00 -17.42 85.01
CA TYR A 188 -46.72 -17.58 84.32
C TYR A 188 -45.68 -18.31 85.20
N GLU A 189 -44.94 -19.24 84.60
CA GLU A 189 -43.77 -19.89 85.19
C GLU A 189 -42.46 -19.24 84.72
N ILE A 190 -41.37 -19.45 85.46
CA ILE A 190 -40.05 -18.94 85.09
C ILE A 190 -39.64 -19.59 83.75
N GLY A 191 -39.37 -18.75 82.75
CA GLY A 191 -39.04 -19.19 81.39
C GLY A 191 -40.16 -19.02 80.36
N ASP A 192 -41.40 -18.75 80.78
CA ASP A 192 -42.51 -18.50 79.86
C ASP A 192 -42.34 -17.19 79.09
N VAL A 193 -42.88 -17.14 77.86
CA VAL A 193 -42.97 -15.89 77.09
C VAL A 193 -44.09 -15.03 77.67
N GLN A 194 -43.69 -14.01 78.42
CA GLN A 194 -44.60 -13.11 79.12
C GLN A 194 -45.19 -12.04 78.17
N GLY A 195 -44.48 -11.75 77.09
CA GLY A 195 -44.77 -10.68 76.15
C GLY A 195 -43.56 -10.41 75.27
N GLY A 196 -43.49 -9.24 74.65
CA GLY A 196 -42.36 -8.83 73.84
C GLY A 196 -42.15 -7.33 73.86
N VAL A 197 -40.91 -6.92 73.56
CA VAL A 197 -40.56 -5.51 73.36
C VAL A 197 -40.36 -5.28 71.88
N GLU A 198 -41.14 -4.37 71.34
CA GLU A 198 -41.00 -3.81 70.02
C GLU A 198 -40.08 -2.58 70.08
N VAL A 199 -39.25 -2.43 69.06
CA VAL A 199 -38.48 -1.24 68.71
C VAL A 199 -38.95 -0.77 67.33
N LEU A 200 -39.49 0.44 67.29
CA LEU A 200 -39.88 1.14 66.07
C LEU A 200 -38.78 2.13 65.67
N LEU A 201 -37.97 1.76 64.68
CA LEU A 201 -36.86 2.56 64.19
C LEU A 201 -37.23 3.27 62.87
N PRO A 202 -37.26 4.61 62.79
CA PRO A 202 -37.44 5.31 61.51
C PRO A 202 -36.25 5.05 60.57
N ILE A 203 -36.50 4.50 59.38
CA ILE A 203 -35.46 4.11 58.42
C ILE A 203 -35.34 5.05 57.21
N GLU A 204 -36.12 6.12 57.16
CA GLU A 204 -36.21 7.04 56.03
C GLU A 204 -34.84 7.66 55.68
N HIS A 205 -34.11 8.13 56.68
CA HIS A 205 -32.76 8.69 56.49
C HIS A 205 -31.75 7.65 55.96
N TYR A 206 -31.88 6.38 56.37
CA TYR A 206 -31.04 5.29 55.87
C TYR A 206 -31.31 5.01 54.39
N LEU A 207 -32.58 5.00 53.99
CA LEU A 207 -33.00 4.79 52.61
C LEU A 207 -32.61 5.96 51.71
N GLU A 208 -32.75 7.21 52.19
CA GLU A 208 -32.28 8.41 51.48
C GLU A 208 -30.76 8.39 51.28
N ASN A 209 -30.00 8.06 52.32
CA ASN A 209 -28.56 7.95 52.23
C ASN A 209 -28.13 6.81 51.28
N GLN A 210 -28.80 5.65 51.36
CA GLN A 210 -28.61 4.54 50.43
C GLN A 210 -28.83 5.01 48.98
N HIS A 211 -29.92 5.72 48.72
CA HIS A 211 -30.26 6.25 47.40
C HIS A 211 -29.18 7.22 46.88
N ASN A 212 -28.74 8.17 47.72
CA ASN A 212 -27.71 9.14 47.36
C ASN A 212 -26.36 8.48 47.04
N ILE A 213 -25.95 7.48 47.83
CA ILE A 213 -24.73 6.70 47.59
C ILE A 213 -24.86 5.95 46.25
N LEU A 214 -25.99 5.30 46.00
CA LEU A 214 -26.22 4.57 44.75
C LEU A 214 -26.17 5.48 43.52
N ILE A 215 -26.77 6.66 43.57
CA ILE A 215 -26.69 7.65 42.49
C ILE A 215 -25.24 8.07 42.23
N LEU A 216 -24.49 8.40 43.30
CA LEU A 216 -23.09 8.82 43.16
C LEU A 216 -22.21 7.69 42.58
N ARG A 217 -22.42 6.44 43.00
CA ARG A 217 -21.70 5.28 42.46
C ARG A 217 -22.08 5.03 41.01
N ALA A 218 -23.36 5.02 40.69
CA ALA A 218 -23.86 4.83 39.33
C ALA A 218 -23.35 5.91 38.37
N THR A 219 -23.36 7.18 38.77
CA THR A 219 -22.81 8.28 37.97
C THR A 219 -21.31 8.14 37.73
N SER A 220 -20.53 7.78 38.76
CA SER A 220 -19.09 7.55 38.61
C SER A 220 -18.77 6.39 37.65
N LEU A 221 -19.50 5.28 37.75
CA LEU A 221 -19.35 4.13 36.85
C LEU A 221 -19.82 4.44 35.43
N GLY A 222 -20.87 5.26 35.29
CA GLY A 222 -21.33 5.77 33.99
C GLY A 222 -20.26 6.64 33.29
N LEU A 223 -19.57 7.51 34.02
CA LEU A 223 -18.45 8.28 33.49
C LEU A 223 -17.28 7.38 33.10
N LEU A 224 -16.93 6.39 33.92
CA LEU A 224 -15.89 5.41 33.61
C LEU A 224 -16.24 4.58 32.36
N TRP A 225 -17.51 4.21 32.22
CA TRP A 225 -18.03 3.52 31.04
C TRP A 225 -17.86 4.37 29.77
N LEU A 226 -18.26 5.65 29.82
CA LEU A 226 -18.09 6.60 28.72
C LEU A 226 -16.62 6.79 28.33
N LEU A 227 -15.72 6.89 29.32
CA LEU A 227 -14.27 7.00 29.07
C LEU A 227 -13.73 5.75 28.36
N GLY A 228 -14.13 4.55 28.81
CA GLY A 228 -13.71 3.31 28.17
C GLY A 228 -14.22 3.18 26.73
N ILE A 229 -15.48 3.50 26.46
CA ILE A 229 -16.03 3.51 25.09
C ILE A 229 -15.30 4.53 24.22
N SER A 230 -15.07 5.74 24.73
CA SER A 230 -14.34 6.78 24.02
C SER A 230 -12.91 6.35 23.69
N GLY A 231 -12.23 5.70 24.64
CA GLY A 231 -10.89 5.14 24.43
C GLY A 231 -10.86 4.05 23.35
N ILE A 232 -11.82 3.12 23.36
CA ILE A 232 -11.96 2.08 22.33
C ILE A 232 -12.22 2.72 20.96
N PHE A 233 -13.11 3.71 20.89
CA PHE A 233 -13.44 4.41 19.65
C PHE A 233 -12.25 5.19 19.08
N LEU A 234 -11.56 5.98 19.92
CA LEU A 234 -10.39 6.74 19.49
C LEU A 234 -9.23 5.83 19.07
N GLY A 235 -8.98 4.75 19.84
CA GLY A 235 -7.95 3.76 19.51
C GLY A 235 -8.20 3.07 18.17
N THR A 236 -9.45 2.68 17.91
CA THR A 236 -9.83 2.01 16.65
C THR A 236 -9.78 2.95 15.45
N ARG A 237 -10.22 4.20 15.61
CA ARG A 237 -10.07 5.25 14.59
C ARG A 237 -8.60 5.52 14.26
N SER A 238 -7.75 5.63 15.29
CA SER A 238 -6.31 5.83 15.13
C SER A 238 -5.66 4.66 14.36
N LEU A 239 -6.00 3.42 14.74
CA LEU A 239 -5.51 2.21 14.07
C LEU A 239 -5.93 2.16 12.59
N GLN A 240 -7.19 2.47 12.28
CA GLN A 240 -7.67 2.53 10.90
C GLN A 240 -6.90 3.55 10.06
N GLN A 241 -6.63 4.74 10.62
CA GLN A 241 -5.83 5.76 9.94
C GLN A 241 -4.38 5.31 9.70
N GLN A 242 -3.75 4.65 10.68
CA GLN A 242 -2.40 4.11 10.52
C GLN A 242 -2.33 3.03 9.44
N LEU A 243 -3.31 2.12 9.40
CA LEU A 243 -3.40 1.09 8.37
C LEU A 243 -3.61 1.71 6.99
N ALA A 244 -4.52 2.68 6.86
CA ALA A 244 -4.73 3.38 5.59
C ALA A 244 -3.44 4.06 5.07
N LYS A 245 -2.70 4.74 5.96
CA LYS A 245 -1.40 5.33 5.62
C LYS A 245 -0.37 4.29 5.20
N ARG A 246 -0.29 3.15 5.90
CA ARG A 246 0.64 2.05 5.56
C ARG A 246 0.32 1.46 4.19
N PHE A 247 -0.94 1.16 3.90
CA PHE A 247 -1.32 0.61 2.60
C PHE A 247 -1.04 1.60 1.46
N ALA A 248 -1.33 2.90 1.64
CA ALA A 248 -0.98 3.92 0.65
C ALA A 248 0.54 4.01 0.42
N ALA A 249 1.34 3.90 1.48
CA ALA A 249 2.81 3.89 1.35
C ALA A 249 3.32 2.63 0.62
N ILE A 250 2.74 1.46 0.90
CA ILE A 250 3.09 0.20 0.21
C ILE A 250 2.74 0.28 -1.28
N ASP A 251 1.56 0.78 -1.62
CA ASP A 251 1.14 0.91 -3.01
C ASP A 251 2.05 1.91 -3.77
N ALA A 252 2.45 3.01 -3.14
CA ALA A 252 3.40 3.97 -3.70
C ALA A 252 4.81 3.38 -3.88
N LEU A 253 5.29 2.59 -2.92
CA LEU A 253 6.57 1.89 -3.01
C LEU A 253 6.56 0.83 -4.12
N ARG A 254 5.46 0.07 -4.26
CA ARG A 254 5.30 -0.89 -5.36
C ARG A 254 5.34 -0.20 -6.72
N TYR A 255 4.56 0.87 -6.89
CA TYR A 255 4.59 1.67 -8.12
C TYR A 255 6.00 2.14 -8.49
N ARG A 256 6.76 2.64 -7.51
CA ARG A 256 8.14 3.07 -7.71
C ARG A 256 9.08 1.92 -8.06
N ALA A 257 8.96 0.78 -7.38
CA ALA A 257 9.77 -0.40 -7.65
C ALA A 257 9.50 -0.95 -9.06
N ASP A 258 8.23 -1.04 -9.47
CA ASP A 258 7.84 -1.48 -10.82
C ASP A 258 8.38 -0.51 -11.88
N PHE A 259 8.29 0.81 -11.64
CA PHE A 259 8.86 1.83 -12.52
C PHE A 259 10.37 1.67 -12.71
N GLU A 260 11.13 1.57 -11.60
CA GLU A 260 12.58 1.41 -11.61
C GLU A 260 12.99 0.07 -12.29
N TRP A 261 12.22 -1.00 -12.05
CA TRP A 261 12.44 -2.30 -12.67
C TRP A 261 12.23 -2.27 -14.18
N ILE A 262 11.16 -1.63 -14.68
CA ILE A 262 10.88 -1.50 -16.11
C ILE A 262 12.05 -0.81 -16.81
N ILE A 263 12.49 0.35 -16.30
CA ILE A 263 13.58 1.12 -16.93
C ILE A 263 14.87 0.29 -16.93
N THR A 264 15.25 -0.27 -15.78
CA THR A 264 16.51 -1.01 -15.65
C THR A 264 16.52 -2.26 -16.53
N THR A 265 15.40 -2.99 -16.57
CA THR A 265 15.26 -4.21 -17.36
C THR A 265 15.28 -3.90 -18.85
N LEU A 266 14.48 -2.93 -19.32
CA LEU A 266 14.47 -2.56 -20.72
C LEU A 266 15.84 -2.01 -21.17
N SER A 267 16.46 -1.10 -20.43
CA SER A 267 17.78 -0.56 -20.80
C SER A 267 18.85 -1.66 -20.89
N SER A 268 18.93 -2.54 -19.89
CA SER A 268 19.96 -3.59 -19.88
C SER A 268 19.72 -4.68 -20.93
N TYR A 269 18.46 -5.00 -21.21
CA TYR A 269 18.08 -6.03 -22.15
C TYR A 269 18.32 -5.57 -23.60
N PHE A 270 17.87 -4.37 -23.97
CA PHE A 270 18.00 -3.87 -25.34
C PHE A 270 19.45 -3.66 -25.79
N VAL A 271 20.36 -3.31 -24.88
CA VAL A 271 21.79 -3.19 -25.18
C VAL A 271 22.40 -4.51 -25.68
N ARG A 272 21.86 -5.68 -25.33
CA ARG A 272 22.43 -6.98 -25.70
C ARG A 272 21.70 -7.71 -26.83
N LEU A 273 20.56 -7.18 -27.30
CA LEU A 273 19.73 -7.84 -28.31
C LEU A 273 20.41 -7.93 -29.67
N HIS A 274 20.23 -9.06 -30.35
CA HIS A 274 20.61 -9.19 -31.76
C HIS A 274 19.68 -8.33 -32.64
N PRO A 275 20.15 -7.69 -33.72
CA PRO A 275 19.35 -6.82 -34.59
C PRO A 275 18.01 -7.42 -35.05
N ASP A 276 17.98 -8.72 -35.31
CA ASP A 276 16.81 -9.44 -35.83
C ASP A 276 15.71 -9.64 -34.77
N GLU A 277 16.04 -9.51 -33.48
CA GLU A 277 15.10 -9.69 -32.37
C GLU A 277 14.46 -8.36 -31.92
N ILE A 278 15.03 -7.22 -32.33
CA ILE A 278 14.68 -5.90 -31.81
C ILE A 278 13.19 -5.58 -31.99
N ASP A 279 12.61 -5.84 -33.16
CA ASP A 279 11.20 -5.48 -33.41
C ASP A 279 10.22 -6.29 -32.55
N ILE A 280 10.54 -7.57 -32.31
CA ILE A 280 9.74 -8.46 -31.46
C ILE A 280 9.78 -7.94 -30.02
N GLU A 281 10.96 -7.55 -29.54
CA GLU A 281 11.13 -7.04 -28.18
C GLU A 281 10.58 -5.63 -27.98
N ILE A 282 10.56 -4.77 -29.01
CA ILE A 282 9.82 -3.50 -28.96
C ILE A 282 8.34 -3.76 -28.69
N ASN A 283 7.71 -4.70 -29.40
CA ASN A 283 6.29 -5.03 -29.17
C ASN A 283 6.04 -5.58 -27.75
N ARG A 284 6.94 -6.40 -27.22
CA ARG A 284 6.85 -6.87 -25.82
C ARG A 284 7.05 -5.73 -24.81
N ALA A 285 8.00 -4.84 -25.06
CA ALA A 285 8.23 -3.68 -24.22
C ALA A 285 7.01 -2.74 -24.22
N LEU A 286 6.40 -2.51 -25.39
CA LEU A 286 5.15 -1.77 -25.54
C LEU A 286 4.01 -2.36 -24.70
N GLN A 287 3.90 -3.69 -24.65
CA GLN A 287 2.96 -4.37 -23.76
C GLN A 287 3.27 -4.08 -22.29
N ILE A 288 4.50 -4.28 -21.85
CA ILE A 288 4.90 -4.11 -20.44
C ILE A 288 4.60 -2.69 -19.96
N ILE A 289 5.02 -1.67 -20.73
CA ILE A 289 4.78 -0.27 -20.36
C ILE A 289 3.30 0.09 -20.48
N GLY A 290 2.57 -0.52 -21.43
CA GLY A 290 1.15 -0.30 -21.65
C GLY A 290 0.30 -0.83 -20.50
N GLU A 291 0.61 -2.04 -20.02
CA GLU A 291 -0.02 -2.66 -18.85
C GLU A 291 0.30 -1.90 -17.56
N PHE A 292 1.57 -1.50 -17.36
CA PHE A 292 1.99 -0.70 -16.22
C PHE A 292 1.28 0.66 -16.18
N ALA A 293 1.26 1.37 -17.30
CA ALA A 293 0.56 2.65 -17.43
C ALA A 293 -0.97 2.49 -17.46
N LYS A 294 -1.48 1.25 -17.60
CA LYS A 294 -2.90 0.92 -17.74
C LYS A 294 -3.56 1.70 -18.87
N VAL A 295 -2.98 1.62 -20.05
CA VAL A 295 -3.49 2.25 -21.28
C VAL A 295 -4.09 1.21 -22.20
N ASP A 296 -4.89 1.67 -23.18
CA ASP A 296 -5.60 0.78 -24.10
C ASP A 296 -4.74 0.42 -25.32
N ARG A 297 -3.81 1.29 -25.69
CA ARG A 297 -2.88 1.07 -26.80
C ARG A 297 -1.55 1.77 -26.52
N SER A 298 -0.47 1.14 -26.95
CA SER A 298 0.87 1.73 -27.02
C SER A 298 1.51 1.45 -28.38
N TYR A 299 2.28 2.39 -28.92
CA TYR A 299 2.75 2.29 -30.30
C TYR A 299 4.03 3.09 -30.57
N VAL A 300 4.75 2.69 -31.61
CA VAL A 300 5.89 3.41 -32.18
C VAL A 300 5.63 3.71 -33.65
N PHE A 301 5.73 4.99 -33.98
CA PHE A 301 5.74 5.46 -35.36
C PHE A 301 7.15 5.85 -35.76
N LEU A 302 7.60 5.43 -36.94
CA LEU A 302 8.92 5.77 -37.48
C LEU A 302 8.79 6.49 -38.81
N PHE A 303 9.62 7.52 -39.00
CA PHE A 303 9.72 8.20 -40.29
C PHE A 303 10.52 7.36 -41.29
N ARG A 304 10.11 7.38 -42.55
CA ARG A 304 10.92 6.89 -43.67
C ARG A 304 12.11 7.83 -43.92
N GLU A 305 13.04 7.41 -44.78
CA GLU A 305 14.27 8.17 -45.09
C GLU A 305 14.00 9.62 -45.55
N ASP A 306 12.86 9.86 -46.22
CA ASP A 306 12.47 11.18 -46.71
C ASP A 306 11.92 12.14 -45.62
N GLN A 307 11.75 11.65 -44.38
CA GLN A 307 11.20 12.37 -43.22
C GLN A 307 9.82 13.00 -43.44
N ARG A 308 9.11 12.59 -44.49
CA ARG A 308 7.76 13.08 -44.79
C ARG A 308 6.71 12.04 -44.45
N ILE A 309 7.02 10.79 -44.76
CA ILE A 309 6.13 9.66 -44.55
C ILE A 309 6.44 9.04 -43.18
N VAL A 310 5.39 8.76 -42.42
CA VAL A 310 5.49 8.01 -41.17
C VAL A 310 4.66 6.73 -41.24
N ASP A 311 5.16 5.67 -40.64
CA ASP A 311 4.46 4.40 -40.50
C ASP A 311 4.30 4.02 -39.03
N ASN A 312 3.15 3.45 -38.67
CA ASN A 312 2.99 2.71 -37.42
C ASN A 312 3.74 1.38 -37.54
N THR A 313 4.90 1.29 -36.92
CA THR A 313 5.80 0.13 -37.07
C THR A 313 5.63 -0.91 -35.98
N HIS A 314 5.19 -0.49 -34.79
CA HIS A 314 5.02 -1.37 -33.64
C HIS A 314 3.78 -0.93 -32.86
N GLU A 315 2.97 -1.89 -32.42
CA GLU A 315 1.72 -1.61 -31.73
C GLU A 315 1.37 -2.74 -30.76
N TRP A 316 1.03 -2.38 -29.53
CA TRP A 316 0.35 -3.25 -28.60
C TRP A 316 -1.05 -2.69 -28.28
N CYS A 317 -2.05 -3.57 -28.25
CA CYS A 317 -3.43 -3.25 -27.92
C CYS A 317 -3.92 -4.11 -26.75
N ALA A 318 -4.60 -3.50 -25.79
CA ALA A 318 -5.29 -4.21 -24.72
C ALA A 318 -6.45 -5.06 -25.27
N ASN A 319 -6.87 -6.07 -24.51
CA ASN A 319 -8.00 -6.93 -24.89
C ASN A 319 -9.26 -6.12 -25.23
N GLY A 320 -9.82 -6.41 -26.41
CA GLY A 320 -11.01 -5.75 -26.95
C GLY A 320 -10.74 -4.47 -27.75
N ILE A 321 -9.48 -4.02 -27.86
CA ILE A 321 -9.11 -2.87 -28.68
C ILE A 321 -8.70 -3.34 -30.07
N LYS A 322 -9.25 -2.70 -31.11
CA LYS A 322 -8.89 -2.99 -32.50
C LYS A 322 -7.51 -2.42 -32.81
N SER A 323 -6.63 -3.27 -33.36
CA SER A 323 -5.31 -2.87 -33.87
C SER A 323 -5.44 -1.95 -35.08
N GLN A 324 -4.55 -0.96 -35.17
CA GLN A 324 -4.50 0.04 -36.24
C GLN A 324 -3.16 0.01 -36.98
N ILE A 325 -2.22 -0.86 -36.61
CA ILE A 325 -0.88 -0.94 -37.22
C ILE A 325 -0.92 -1.03 -38.75
N ASN A 326 -1.83 -1.82 -39.34
CA ASN A 326 -1.96 -1.97 -40.79
C ASN A 326 -2.79 -0.86 -41.48
N ASN A 327 -3.48 -0.02 -40.70
CA ASN A 327 -4.30 1.08 -41.23
C ASN A 327 -3.57 2.43 -41.18
N LEU A 328 -2.51 2.52 -40.38
CA LEU A 328 -1.77 3.74 -40.08
C LEU A 328 -0.36 3.66 -40.65
N THR A 329 -0.28 3.37 -41.94
CA THR A 329 0.95 3.33 -42.74
C THR A 329 0.88 4.39 -43.83
N GLU A 330 2.03 4.84 -44.30
CA GLU A 330 2.16 5.81 -45.39
C GLU A 330 1.54 7.18 -45.11
N MET A 331 1.55 7.59 -43.84
CA MET A 331 0.91 8.83 -43.42
C MET A 331 1.78 10.05 -43.73
N LEU A 332 1.18 11.07 -44.33
CA LEU A 332 1.82 12.38 -44.54
C LEU A 332 1.47 13.32 -43.38
N LEU A 333 2.29 13.27 -42.33
CA LEU A 333 1.98 13.91 -41.05
C LEU A 333 1.66 15.41 -41.17
N ASP A 334 2.39 16.13 -42.02
CA ASP A 334 2.20 17.57 -42.24
C ASP A 334 0.88 17.92 -42.92
N GLU A 335 0.32 17.00 -43.72
CA GLU A 335 -0.92 17.21 -44.48
C GLU A 335 -2.13 16.70 -43.69
N GLU A 336 -2.00 15.53 -43.07
CA GLU A 336 -3.10 14.87 -42.34
C GLU A 336 -3.27 15.42 -40.92
N LEU A 337 -2.18 15.76 -40.23
CA LEU A 337 -2.17 16.16 -38.82
C LEU A 337 -1.23 17.37 -38.59
N PRO A 338 -1.50 18.54 -39.21
CA PRO A 338 -0.59 19.68 -39.24
C PRO A 338 -0.27 20.28 -37.86
N TRP A 339 -1.22 20.31 -36.93
CA TRP A 339 -0.98 20.79 -35.57
C TRP A 339 -0.04 19.85 -34.82
N PHE A 340 -0.27 18.54 -34.95
CA PHE A 340 0.58 17.51 -34.36
C PHE A 340 1.99 17.58 -34.93
N ALA A 341 2.12 17.66 -36.26
CA ALA A 341 3.39 17.76 -36.96
C ALA A 341 4.21 18.99 -36.52
N SER A 342 3.54 20.14 -36.32
CA SER A 342 4.21 21.37 -35.88
C SER A 342 4.86 21.24 -34.50
N ARG A 343 4.29 20.42 -33.60
CA ARG A 343 4.84 20.14 -32.26
C ARG A 343 5.98 19.14 -32.33
N MET A 344 5.81 18.08 -33.11
CA MET A 344 6.84 17.07 -33.32
C MET A 344 8.13 17.67 -33.90
N LYS A 345 8.01 18.61 -34.86
CA LYS A 345 9.15 19.37 -35.41
C LYS A 345 9.86 20.27 -34.42
N LYS A 346 9.19 20.67 -33.34
CA LYS A 346 9.76 21.43 -32.22
C LYS A 346 10.23 20.54 -31.08
N PHE A 347 10.16 19.22 -31.24
CA PHE A 347 10.45 18.24 -30.19
C PHE A 347 9.59 18.43 -28.93
N GLU A 348 8.36 18.90 -29.11
CA GLU A 348 7.39 19.05 -28.01
C GLU A 348 6.53 17.79 -27.88
N ASP A 349 6.35 17.35 -26.63
CA ASP A 349 5.37 16.30 -26.31
C ASP A 349 3.96 16.75 -26.70
N VAL A 350 3.16 15.79 -27.16
CA VAL A 350 1.74 16.00 -27.43
C VAL A 350 0.95 15.30 -26.34
N TYR A 351 0.35 16.10 -25.46
CA TYR A 351 -0.48 15.60 -24.38
C TYR A 351 -1.90 16.15 -24.49
N ILE A 352 -2.86 15.23 -24.62
CA ILE A 352 -4.30 15.52 -24.71
C ILE A 352 -4.98 14.75 -23.57
N PRO A 353 -5.20 15.38 -22.41
CA PRO A 353 -5.78 14.70 -21.24
C PRO A 353 -7.25 14.34 -21.42
N THR A 354 -7.97 15.06 -22.29
CA THR A 354 -9.38 14.80 -22.63
C THR A 354 -9.63 15.22 -24.07
N PHE A 355 -10.60 14.59 -24.73
CA PHE A 355 -10.95 14.86 -26.13
C PHE A 355 -11.31 16.33 -26.36
N ASN A 356 -11.90 16.99 -25.35
CA ASN A 356 -12.28 18.40 -25.40
C ASN A 356 -11.13 19.38 -25.15
N ALA A 357 -9.95 18.92 -24.74
CA ALA A 357 -8.79 19.78 -24.51
C ALA A 357 -8.13 20.28 -25.81
N LEU A 358 -8.45 19.67 -26.96
CA LEU A 358 -7.94 20.08 -28.26
C LEU A 358 -8.42 21.49 -28.63
N SER A 359 -7.47 22.35 -29.00
CA SER A 359 -7.76 23.70 -29.48
C SER A 359 -8.53 23.69 -30.80
N ALA A 360 -9.28 24.76 -31.09
CA ALA A 360 -10.00 24.90 -32.36
C ALA A 360 -9.09 24.83 -33.61
N LYS A 361 -7.78 25.08 -33.46
CA LYS A 361 -6.80 24.98 -34.55
C LYS A 361 -6.43 23.54 -34.93
N ALA A 362 -6.76 22.54 -34.10
CA ALA A 362 -6.41 21.14 -34.27
C ALA A 362 -7.63 20.30 -34.70
N TYR A 363 -8.39 20.79 -35.69
CA TYR A 363 -9.67 20.18 -36.08
C TYR A 363 -9.50 18.87 -36.84
N LEU A 364 -8.43 18.74 -37.65
CA LEU A 364 -8.10 17.49 -38.37
C LEU A 364 -7.70 16.40 -37.37
N GLU A 365 -6.87 16.74 -36.39
CA GLU A 365 -6.48 15.86 -35.30
C GLU A 365 -7.71 15.41 -34.50
N LYS A 366 -8.63 16.33 -34.20
CA LYS A 366 -9.87 15.99 -33.50
C LYS A 366 -10.71 14.98 -34.28
N ALA A 367 -10.86 15.15 -35.59
CA ALA A 367 -11.57 14.20 -36.44
C ALA A 367 -10.86 12.83 -36.47
N TYR A 368 -9.53 12.83 -36.49
CA TYR A 368 -8.70 11.64 -36.47
C TYR A 368 -8.84 10.85 -35.17
N LEU A 369 -8.77 11.51 -34.01
CA LEU A 369 -9.00 10.89 -32.70
C LEU A 369 -10.41 10.32 -32.58
N GLN A 370 -11.41 11.05 -33.08
CA GLN A 370 -12.80 10.59 -33.04
C GLN A 370 -13.02 9.32 -33.86
N LYS A 371 -12.41 9.21 -35.04
CA LYS A 371 -12.49 8.01 -35.90
C LYS A 371 -11.93 6.76 -35.21
N GLN A 372 -10.96 6.94 -34.31
CA GLN A 372 -10.32 5.88 -33.55
C GLN A 372 -10.86 5.73 -32.12
N GLU A 373 -11.89 6.50 -31.76
CA GLU A 373 -12.51 6.53 -30.43
C GLU A 373 -11.52 6.91 -29.30
N ILE A 374 -10.43 7.60 -29.62
CA ILE A 374 -9.42 8.02 -28.65
C ILE A 374 -9.97 9.15 -27.79
N GLN A 375 -10.00 8.93 -26.47
CA GLN A 375 -10.50 9.87 -25.46
C GLN A 375 -9.38 10.76 -24.91
N SER A 376 -8.19 10.18 -24.73
CA SER A 376 -6.99 10.86 -24.25
C SER A 376 -5.78 10.24 -24.93
N LEU A 377 -4.71 11.02 -25.13
CA LEU A 377 -3.43 10.48 -25.60
C LEU A 377 -2.25 11.25 -25.02
N VAL A 378 -1.10 10.57 -25.00
CA VAL A 378 0.19 11.19 -24.75
C VAL A 378 1.22 10.59 -25.71
N ILE A 379 1.96 11.45 -26.40
CA ILE A 379 2.96 11.06 -27.39
C ILE A 379 4.23 11.87 -27.13
N VAL A 380 5.35 11.17 -27.13
CA VAL A 380 6.69 11.75 -26.98
C VAL A 380 7.49 11.59 -28.27
N PRO A 381 8.26 12.60 -28.69
CA PRO A 381 9.11 12.51 -29.87
C PRO A 381 10.29 11.56 -29.59
N MET A 382 10.66 10.77 -30.60
CA MET A 382 11.85 9.93 -30.60
C MET A 382 12.93 10.61 -31.44
N ILE A 383 14.04 10.98 -30.81
CA ILE A 383 15.04 11.90 -31.36
C ILE A 383 16.41 11.22 -31.33
N SER A 384 17.17 11.36 -32.41
CA SER A 384 18.60 11.06 -32.41
C SER A 384 19.37 12.21 -33.03
N GLY A 385 20.39 12.70 -32.32
CA GLY A 385 21.06 13.95 -32.65
C GLY A 385 20.07 15.12 -32.66
N ASN A 386 19.94 15.78 -33.81
CA ASN A 386 18.98 16.89 -34.03
C ASN A 386 17.89 16.51 -35.05
N GLN A 387 17.59 15.22 -35.17
CA GLN A 387 16.64 14.68 -36.15
C GLN A 387 15.53 13.91 -35.43
N LEU A 388 14.29 14.19 -35.83
CA LEU A 388 13.13 13.40 -35.41
C LEU A 388 13.14 12.06 -36.16
N LYS A 389 13.26 10.95 -35.42
CA LYS A 389 13.22 9.59 -35.99
C LYS A 389 11.83 8.99 -35.98
N GLY A 390 10.99 9.45 -35.06
CA GLY A 390 9.66 8.91 -34.87
C GLY A 390 8.97 9.49 -33.65
N PHE A 391 7.95 8.79 -33.16
CA PHE A 391 7.33 9.09 -31.88
C PHE A 391 6.75 7.82 -31.24
N LEU A 392 6.71 7.83 -29.91
CA LEU A 392 6.17 6.77 -29.08
C LEU A 392 4.98 7.33 -28.30
N GLY A 393 3.87 6.60 -28.27
CA GLY A 393 2.66 7.11 -27.66
C GLY A 393 1.78 6.07 -26.98
N PHE A 394 0.86 6.60 -26.17
CA PHE A 394 -0.22 5.89 -25.53
C PHE A 394 -1.57 6.50 -25.91
N ASP A 395 -2.55 5.64 -26.19
CA ASP A 395 -3.95 6.03 -26.30
C ASP A 395 -4.78 5.43 -25.16
N ALA A 396 -5.72 6.23 -24.67
CA ALA A 396 -6.84 5.77 -23.86
C ALA A 396 -8.13 5.89 -24.69
N ILE A 397 -8.81 4.77 -24.88
CA ILE A 397 -9.98 4.60 -25.75
C ILE A 397 -11.22 4.34 -24.90
N LYS A 398 -11.11 3.47 -23.88
CA LYS A 398 -12.26 3.07 -23.05
C LYS A 398 -12.70 4.16 -22.08
N SER A 399 -11.77 4.98 -21.61
CA SER A 399 -12.04 6.04 -20.64
C SER A 399 -10.99 7.15 -20.72
N GLU A 400 -11.40 8.39 -20.46
CA GLU A 400 -10.46 9.51 -20.32
C GLU A 400 -9.40 9.22 -19.25
N LYS A 401 -8.16 9.63 -19.53
CA LYS A 401 -7.01 9.39 -18.67
C LYS A 401 -6.09 10.60 -18.63
N LYS A 402 -5.61 10.92 -17.42
CA LYS A 402 -4.53 11.87 -17.19
C LYS A 402 -3.28 11.11 -16.78
N TRP A 403 -2.17 11.42 -17.41
CA TRP A 403 -0.87 10.82 -17.08
C TRP A 403 -0.08 11.74 -16.15
N SER A 404 0.66 11.13 -15.22
CA SER A 404 1.63 11.84 -14.39
C SER A 404 2.92 12.11 -15.18
N GLU A 405 3.68 13.11 -14.74
CA GLU A 405 5.02 13.39 -15.30
C GLU A 405 5.96 12.17 -15.27
N ASP A 406 5.81 11.27 -14.28
CA ASP A 406 6.59 10.03 -14.22
C ASP A 406 6.32 9.15 -15.45
N ILE A 407 5.06 8.97 -15.86
CA ILE A 407 4.73 8.13 -17.03
C ILE A 407 5.20 8.78 -18.32
N ILE A 408 5.12 10.11 -18.43
CA ILE A 408 5.66 10.85 -19.59
C ILE A 408 7.18 10.67 -19.64
N SER A 409 7.85 10.75 -18.49
CA SER A 409 9.29 10.51 -18.39
C SER A 409 9.67 9.07 -18.75
N LEU A 410 8.87 8.08 -18.32
CA LEU A 410 9.05 6.68 -18.72
C LEU A 410 8.96 6.53 -20.24
N LEU A 411 7.94 7.13 -20.87
CA LEU A 411 7.81 7.13 -22.32
C LEU A 411 9.03 7.74 -23.01
N ARG A 412 9.54 8.88 -22.53
CA ARG A 412 10.76 9.49 -23.11
C ARG A 412 11.97 8.56 -23.00
N ILE A 413 12.22 8.00 -21.81
CA ILE A 413 13.34 7.07 -21.58
C ILE A 413 13.23 5.83 -22.49
N VAL A 414 12.03 5.25 -22.60
CA VAL A 414 11.80 4.09 -23.45
C VAL A 414 11.93 4.47 -24.94
N GLY A 415 11.46 5.65 -25.33
CA GLY A 415 11.65 6.21 -26.66
C GLY A 415 13.13 6.35 -27.03
N GLU A 416 13.97 6.83 -26.12
CA GLU A 416 15.43 6.89 -26.32
C GLU A 416 16.04 5.48 -26.48
N ILE A 417 15.64 4.51 -25.65
CA ILE A 417 16.11 3.11 -25.76
C ILE A 417 15.74 2.52 -27.12
N PHE A 418 14.50 2.70 -27.57
CA PHE A 418 14.04 2.23 -28.86
C PHE A 418 14.80 2.92 -30.00
N THR A 419 14.98 4.23 -29.91
CA THR A 419 15.73 5.00 -30.92
C THR A 419 17.15 4.46 -31.09
N HIS A 420 17.91 4.31 -30.00
CA HIS A 420 19.27 3.78 -30.07
C HIS A 420 19.33 2.34 -30.60
N SER A 421 18.35 1.51 -30.23
CA SER A 421 18.31 0.11 -30.67
C SER A 421 17.99 -0.01 -32.16
N LEU A 422 17.05 0.79 -32.66
CA LEU A 422 16.70 0.87 -34.07
C LEU A 422 17.84 1.44 -34.92
N GLU A 423 18.54 2.48 -34.45
CA GLU A 423 19.71 3.00 -35.15
C GLU A 423 20.85 1.99 -35.21
N ARG A 424 21.09 1.26 -34.11
CA ARG A 424 22.07 0.16 -34.12
C ARG A 424 21.69 -0.89 -35.16
N LYS A 425 20.42 -1.30 -35.20
CA LYS A 425 19.91 -2.25 -36.20
C LYS A 425 20.19 -1.76 -37.63
N GLN A 426 19.88 -0.50 -37.90
CA GLN A 426 20.07 0.10 -39.21
C GLN A 426 21.56 0.18 -39.59
N HIS A 427 22.42 0.68 -38.70
CA HIS A 427 23.86 0.76 -38.96
C HIS A 427 24.49 -0.62 -39.18
N GLU A 428 24.07 -1.64 -38.44
CA GLU A 428 24.53 -3.01 -38.67
C GLU A 428 24.03 -3.56 -39.99
N ALA A 429 22.78 -3.28 -40.38
CA ALA A 429 22.24 -3.69 -41.68
C ALA A 429 22.99 -3.01 -42.84
N GLU A 430 23.22 -1.70 -42.77
CA GLU A 430 24.01 -0.94 -43.74
C GLU A 430 25.45 -1.48 -43.85
N SER A 431 26.09 -1.77 -42.71
CA SER A 431 27.44 -2.34 -42.67
C SER A 431 27.49 -3.73 -43.30
N ARG A 432 26.49 -4.59 -42.99
CA ARG A 432 26.34 -5.92 -43.62
C ARG A 432 26.15 -5.80 -45.13
N GLN A 433 25.30 -4.86 -45.58
CA GLN A 433 25.04 -4.62 -46.99
C GLN A 433 26.29 -4.11 -47.72
N ALA A 434 27.00 -3.13 -47.16
CA ALA A 434 28.26 -2.62 -47.73
C ALA A 434 29.31 -3.73 -47.85
N LYS A 435 29.44 -4.57 -46.80
CA LYS A 435 30.34 -5.73 -46.82
C LYS A 435 29.97 -6.71 -47.94
N GLN A 436 28.69 -7.03 -48.11
CA GLN A 436 28.22 -7.91 -49.18
C GLN A 436 28.49 -7.33 -50.58
N ILE A 437 28.30 -6.02 -50.78
CA ILE A 437 28.59 -5.36 -52.06
C ILE A 437 30.08 -5.51 -52.40
N ILE A 438 30.97 -5.30 -51.42
CA ILE A 438 32.42 -5.45 -51.62
C ILE A 438 32.79 -6.91 -51.87
N GLU A 439 32.23 -7.85 -51.10
CA GLU A 439 32.54 -9.28 -51.24
C GLU A 439 32.02 -9.89 -52.55
N ASN A 440 31.07 -9.24 -53.22
CA ASN A 440 30.59 -9.63 -54.55
C ASN A 440 31.20 -8.78 -55.69
N SER A 441 32.12 -7.88 -55.39
CA SER A 441 32.84 -7.03 -56.34
C SER A 441 34.17 -7.67 -56.77
N PRO A 442 34.69 -7.37 -57.98
CA PRO A 442 36.05 -7.77 -58.39
C PRO A 442 37.16 -7.03 -57.60
N ASN A 443 36.83 -6.00 -56.82
CA ASN A 443 37.79 -5.24 -56.04
C ASN A 443 38.02 -5.87 -54.66
N VAL A 444 39.26 -6.23 -54.34
CA VAL A 444 39.64 -6.74 -53.02
C VAL A 444 40.19 -5.58 -52.19
N LEU A 445 39.60 -5.34 -51.02
CA LEU A 445 40.18 -4.40 -50.06
C LEU A 445 41.28 -5.08 -49.26
N PHE A 446 42.35 -4.34 -48.99
CA PHE A 446 43.44 -4.80 -48.14
C PHE A 446 43.88 -3.73 -47.15
N LYS A 447 44.50 -4.18 -46.06
CA LYS A 447 45.26 -3.36 -45.13
C LYS A 447 46.54 -4.08 -44.76
N TRP A 448 47.68 -3.51 -45.14
CA TRP A 448 48.99 -4.02 -44.81
C TRP A 448 49.65 -3.16 -43.76
N LYS A 449 50.39 -3.79 -42.84
CA LYS A 449 51.19 -3.08 -41.85
C LYS A 449 52.46 -2.56 -42.50
N ALA A 450 52.89 -1.36 -42.12
CA ALA A 450 54.15 -0.78 -42.58
C ALA A 450 55.37 -1.40 -41.88
N GLU A 451 55.50 -2.72 -42.02
CA GLU A 451 56.60 -3.52 -41.51
C GLU A 451 57.30 -4.25 -42.66
N THR A 452 58.41 -4.92 -42.36
CA THR A 452 59.14 -5.73 -43.33
C THR A 452 58.21 -6.73 -44.01
N LYS A 453 58.26 -6.73 -45.35
CA LYS A 453 57.45 -7.61 -46.23
C LYS A 453 55.92 -7.42 -46.16
N TRP A 454 55.44 -6.34 -45.55
CA TRP A 454 54.03 -5.92 -45.53
C TRP A 454 53.06 -7.03 -45.06
N PRO A 455 53.03 -7.33 -43.75
CA PRO A 455 52.07 -8.27 -43.18
C PRO A 455 50.63 -7.81 -43.46
N VAL A 456 49.77 -8.73 -43.91
CA VAL A 456 48.35 -8.44 -44.13
C VAL A 456 47.63 -8.46 -42.79
N THR A 457 46.94 -7.36 -42.48
CA THR A 457 46.18 -7.19 -41.23
C THR A 457 44.67 -7.19 -41.46
N TYR A 458 44.24 -6.94 -42.70
CA TYR A 458 42.87 -7.09 -43.15
C TYR A 458 42.86 -7.34 -44.65
N VAL A 459 41.97 -8.21 -45.11
CA VAL A 459 41.66 -8.44 -46.51
C VAL A 459 40.21 -8.91 -46.62
N THR A 460 39.49 -8.52 -47.66
CA THR A 460 38.11 -8.97 -47.90
C THR A 460 38.06 -10.43 -48.37
N GLU A 461 36.97 -11.13 -48.07
CA GLU A 461 36.81 -12.56 -48.36
C GLU A 461 36.78 -12.90 -49.85
N ASN A 462 36.48 -11.93 -50.72
CA ASN A 462 36.53 -12.08 -52.17
C ASN A 462 37.94 -12.27 -52.72
N VAL A 463 39.00 -12.14 -51.91
CA VAL A 463 40.38 -12.46 -52.30
C VAL A 463 40.56 -13.90 -52.79
N LYS A 464 39.60 -14.80 -52.48
CA LYS A 464 39.51 -16.15 -53.06
C LYS A 464 39.55 -16.18 -54.59
N GLN A 465 39.12 -15.10 -55.25
CA GLN A 465 39.20 -14.98 -56.71
C GLN A 465 40.66 -14.92 -57.22
N LEU A 466 41.61 -14.54 -56.36
CA LEU A 466 43.05 -14.50 -56.62
C LEU A 466 43.78 -15.78 -56.17
N GLY A 467 43.05 -16.86 -55.88
CA GLY A 467 43.61 -18.15 -55.45
C GLY A 467 44.07 -18.23 -53.99
N TYR A 468 43.73 -17.23 -53.16
CA TYR A 468 44.05 -17.20 -51.73
C TYR A 468 42.79 -17.00 -50.88
N THR A 469 42.69 -17.64 -49.73
CA THR A 469 41.65 -17.30 -48.73
C THR A 469 42.11 -16.16 -47.82
N ALA A 470 41.17 -15.38 -47.27
CA ALA A 470 41.50 -14.30 -46.33
C ALA A 470 42.30 -14.80 -45.13
N LYS A 471 41.93 -15.96 -44.57
CA LYS A 471 42.62 -16.60 -43.45
C LYS A 471 44.08 -16.92 -43.75
N GLU A 472 44.40 -17.34 -44.97
CA GLU A 472 45.77 -17.69 -45.37
C GLU A 472 46.67 -16.46 -45.51
N LEU A 473 46.13 -15.36 -46.02
CA LEU A 473 46.87 -14.09 -46.14
C LEU A 473 47.03 -13.38 -44.79
N LEU A 474 46.09 -13.57 -43.86
CA LEU A 474 46.17 -13.05 -42.50
C LEU A 474 47.15 -13.84 -41.61
N ASP A 475 47.60 -15.02 -42.03
CA ASP A 475 48.65 -15.75 -41.33
C ASP A 475 49.96 -14.96 -41.41
N LYS A 476 50.63 -14.78 -40.26
CA LYS A 476 51.91 -14.06 -40.16
C LYS A 476 53.02 -14.71 -41.01
N ASN A 477 52.84 -15.96 -41.41
CA ASN A 477 53.77 -16.67 -42.29
C ASN A 477 53.62 -16.31 -43.78
N THR A 478 52.45 -15.80 -44.19
CA THR A 478 52.16 -15.40 -45.57
C THR A 478 52.26 -13.89 -45.70
N LEU A 479 53.49 -13.41 -45.94
CA LEU A 479 53.75 -11.98 -46.14
C LEU A 479 53.39 -11.58 -47.56
N PHE A 480 52.80 -10.40 -47.77
CA PHE A 480 52.37 -9.95 -49.09
C PHE A 480 53.52 -9.92 -50.11
N ALA A 481 54.73 -9.56 -49.66
CA ALA A 481 55.93 -9.60 -50.49
C ALA A 481 56.27 -10.98 -51.07
N ASN A 482 55.79 -12.08 -50.46
CA ASN A 482 56.09 -13.44 -50.92
C ASN A 482 55.19 -13.89 -52.08
N ILE A 483 54.03 -13.24 -52.28
CA ILE A 483 53.09 -13.58 -53.35
C ILE A 483 53.27 -12.67 -54.58
N ILE A 484 54.02 -11.58 -54.46
CA ILE A 484 54.40 -10.74 -55.60
C ILE A 484 55.40 -11.51 -56.47
N HIS A 485 55.24 -11.43 -57.80
CA HIS A 485 56.16 -12.03 -58.74
C HIS A 485 57.61 -11.55 -58.50
N PRO A 486 58.62 -12.44 -58.48
CA PRO A 486 60.00 -12.09 -58.12
C PRO A 486 60.57 -10.89 -58.90
N ASP A 487 60.33 -10.83 -60.22
CA ASP A 487 60.75 -9.72 -61.09
C ASP A 487 60.13 -8.36 -60.70
N ASP A 488 58.93 -8.37 -60.12
CA ASP A 488 58.18 -7.16 -59.82
C ASP A 488 58.46 -6.66 -58.39
N LEU A 489 58.92 -7.54 -57.49
CA LEU A 489 59.07 -7.25 -56.06
C LEU A 489 59.99 -6.05 -55.78
N GLN A 490 61.13 -5.95 -56.46
CA GLN A 490 62.06 -4.84 -56.26
C GLN A 490 61.45 -3.51 -56.72
N ARG A 491 60.78 -3.51 -57.88
CA ARG A 491 60.09 -2.35 -58.44
C ARG A 491 58.96 -1.87 -57.53
N VAL A 492 58.14 -2.79 -57.03
CA VAL A 492 57.05 -2.50 -56.08
C VAL A 492 57.60 -1.88 -54.80
N ARG A 493 58.68 -2.45 -54.23
CA ARG A 493 59.32 -1.91 -53.02
C ARG A 493 59.85 -0.49 -53.23
N GLN A 494 60.56 -0.24 -54.32
CA GLN A 494 61.10 1.08 -54.64
C GLN A 494 59.99 2.11 -54.79
N LYS A 495 58.89 1.72 -55.45
CA LYS A 495 57.75 2.61 -55.63
C LYS A 495 57.09 2.95 -54.30
N ILE A 496 56.77 1.95 -53.47
CA ILE A 496 56.24 2.17 -52.12
C ILE A 496 57.16 3.10 -51.32
N GLN A 497 58.46 2.84 -51.31
CA GLN A 497 59.44 3.66 -50.60
C GLN A 497 59.46 5.11 -51.10
N TYR A 498 59.45 5.31 -52.43
CA TYR A 498 59.44 6.65 -53.03
C TYR A 498 58.22 7.47 -52.57
N TYR A 499 57.00 6.92 -52.64
CA TYR A 499 55.80 7.65 -52.21
C TYR A 499 55.81 7.89 -50.69
N SER A 500 56.29 6.91 -49.92
CA SER A 500 56.47 7.01 -48.47
C SER A 500 57.41 8.15 -48.06
N ASP A 501 58.55 8.30 -48.73
CA ASP A 501 59.59 9.29 -48.43
C ASP A 501 59.26 10.70 -48.95
N ASN A 502 58.55 10.80 -50.08
CA ASN A 502 58.17 12.08 -50.70
C ASN A 502 56.86 12.67 -50.14
N ASN A 503 56.33 12.07 -49.07
CA ASN A 503 55.11 12.52 -48.39
C ASN A 503 53.90 12.63 -49.33
N ILE A 504 53.76 11.65 -50.24
CA ILE A 504 52.61 11.53 -51.14
C ILE A 504 51.70 10.42 -50.63
N ASP A 505 50.46 10.75 -50.29
CA ASP A 505 49.60 9.86 -49.51
C ASP A 505 48.86 8.79 -50.32
N HIS A 506 49.05 8.73 -51.65
CA HIS A 506 48.45 7.69 -52.48
C HIS A 506 49.30 7.37 -53.70
N PHE A 507 49.21 6.13 -54.20
CA PHE A 507 49.84 5.73 -55.45
C PHE A 507 49.02 4.64 -56.16
N LYS A 508 49.25 4.55 -57.47
CA LYS A 508 48.72 3.49 -58.32
C LYS A 508 49.85 2.73 -58.99
N GLN A 509 49.79 1.41 -59.01
CA GLN A 509 50.76 0.58 -59.71
C GLN A 509 50.16 -0.74 -60.17
N ALA A 510 50.62 -1.24 -61.32
CA ALA A 510 50.33 -2.59 -61.76
C ALA A 510 51.53 -3.51 -61.49
N TYR A 511 51.27 -4.72 -61.01
CA TYR A 511 52.27 -5.78 -60.83
C TYR A 511 51.63 -7.15 -60.89
N ARG A 512 52.47 -8.16 -61.04
CA ARG A 512 52.06 -9.56 -61.07
C ARG A 512 52.11 -10.15 -59.66
N ILE A 513 51.09 -10.93 -59.31
CA ILE A 513 51.11 -11.85 -58.17
C ILE A 513 51.05 -13.28 -58.69
N ILE A 514 51.52 -14.22 -57.87
CA ILE A 514 51.51 -15.65 -58.14
C ILE A 514 50.57 -16.29 -57.13
N ASP A 515 49.60 -17.05 -57.62
CA ASP A 515 48.71 -17.84 -56.76
C ASP A 515 49.39 -19.12 -56.23
N LYS A 516 48.66 -19.95 -55.48
CA LYS A 516 49.22 -21.19 -54.93
C LYS A 516 49.47 -22.27 -55.99
N GLN A 517 48.78 -22.18 -57.11
CA GLN A 517 48.88 -23.11 -58.23
C GLN A 517 50.04 -22.71 -59.17
N GLY A 518 50.62 -21.52 -58.97
CA GLY A 518 51.70 -20.96 -59.78
C GLY A 518 51.19 -20.10 -60.94
N GLU A 519 49.88 -19.86 -61.02
CA GLU A 519 49.29 -18.99 -62.03
C GLU A 519 49.59 -17.52 -61.74
N VAL A 520 49.79 -16.75 -62.81
CA VAL A 520 50.17 -15.34 -62.72
C VAL A 520 48.95 -14.46 -62.92
N HIS A 521 48.66 -13.63 -61.92
CA HIS A 521 47.60 -12.64 -61.97
C HIS A 521 48.17 -11.23 -62.09
N TRP A 522 47.68 -10.45 -63.05
CA TRP A 522 47.95 -9.02 -63.14
C TRP A 522 47.05 -8.26 -62.20
N ILE A 523 47.66 -7.55 -61.26
CA ILE A 523 46.96 -6.75 -60.26
C ILE A 523 47.14 -5.28 -60.59
N ASP A 524 46.03 -4.55 -60.64
CA ASP A 524 46.02 -3.10 -60.56
C ASP A 524 45.78 -2.71 -59.09
N ASP A 525 46.79 -2.11 -58.48
CA ASP A 525 46.82 -1.73 -57.06
C ASP A 525 46.72 -0.21 -56.92
N TRP A 526 45.70 0.21 -56.20
CA TRP A 526 45.55 1.57 -55.72
C TRP A 526 45.65 1.60 -54.20
N THR A 527 46.71 2.21 -53.70
CA THR A 527 47.07 2.24 -52.27
C THR A 527 47.03 3.67 -51.73
N ILE A 528 46.49 3.83 -50.53
CA ILE A 528 46.64 5.01 -49.66
C ILE A 528 47.63 4.69 -48.53
N ILE A 529 48.48 5.65 -48.21
CA ILE A 529 49.45 5.60 -47.11
C ILE A 529 48.84 6.28 -45.88
N VAL A 530 48.69 5.53 -44.78
CA VAL A 530 48.15 6.06 -43.51
C VAL A 530 49.26 6.24 -42.50
N ARG A 531 49.38 7.48 -42.01
CA ARG A 531 50.34 7.89 -41.00
C ARG A 531 49.67 7.99 -39.63
N ASP A 532 50.40 7.69 -38.57
CA ASP A 532 49.94 7.87 -37.21
C ASP A 532 50.10 9.32 -36.72
N ARG A 533 49.72 9.60 -35.46
CA ARG A 533 49.83 10.93 -34.85
C ARG A 533 51.27 11.44 -34.73
N THR A 534 52.26 10.57 -34.88
CA THR A 534 53.69 10.90 -34.86
C THR A 534 54.25 11.16 -36.27
N GLY A 535 53.42 11.02 -37.31
CA GLY A 535 53.82 11.18 -38.71
C GLY A 535 54.47 9.94 -39.32
N GLN A 536 54.62 8.85 -38.55
CA GLN A 536 55.16 7.59 -39.06
C GLN A 536 54.09 6.82 -39.82
N ILE A 537 54.49 6.12 -40.87
CA ILE A 537 53.56 5.29 -41.65
C ILE A 537 53.16 4.10 -40.81
N ALA A 538 51.87 3.96 -40.53
CA ALA A 538 51.32 2.86 -39.76
C ALA A 538 50.82 1.73 -40.67
N TYR A 539 50.11 2.08 -41.76
CA TYR A 539 49.46 1.12 -42.65
C TYR A 539 49.43 1.60 -44.10
N TYR A 540 49.33 0.63 -45.01
CA TYR A 540 48.95 0.82 -46.40
C TYR A 540 47.58 0.17 -46.58
N HIS A 541 46.59 0.88 -47.11
CA HIS A 541 45.29 0.29 -47.40
C HIS A 541 44.78 0.75 -48.75
N GLY A 542 44.02 -0.11 -49.41
CA GLY A 542 43.69 0.14 -50.81
C GLY A 542 42.78 -0.92 -51.39
N ILE A 543 42.62 -0.83 -52.71
CA ILE A 543 41.95 -1.83 -53.52
C ILE A 543 42.96 -2.47 -54.46
N ILE A 544 42.90 -3.79 -54.58
CA ILE A 544 43.53 -4.51 -55.69
C ILE A 544 42.45 -5.10 -56.58
N THR A 545 42.66 -5.01 -57.90
CA THR A 545 41.75 -5.54 -58.91
C THR A 545 42.51 -6.48 -59.83
N ASP A 546 41.98 -7.69 -60.06
CA ASP A 546 42.52 -8.58 -61.08
C ASP A 546 42.19 -8.02 -62.48
N VAL A 547 43.21 -7.69 -63.24
CA VAL A 547 43.10 -7.20 -64.62
C VAL A 547 43.67 -8.20 -65.63
N SER A 548 43.90 -9.47 -65.23
CA SER A 548 44.48 -10.51 -66.08
C SER A 548 43.65 -10.77 -67.33
N GLU A 549 42.34 -10.93 -67.20
CA GLU A 549 41.45 -11.15 -68.35
C GLU A 549 41.39 -9.92 -69.26
N ARG A 550 41.42 -8.72 -68.67
CA ARG A 550 41.51 -7.47 -69.44
C ARG A 550 42.81 -7.39 -70.24
N GLN A 551 43.95 -7.69 -69.63
CA GLN A 551 45.26 -7.71 -70.30
C GLN A 551 45.30 -8.76 -71.41
N LYS A 552 44.76 -9.96 -71.18
CA LYS A 552 44.67 -11.00 -72.22
C LYS A 552 43.76 -10.58 -73.38
N ALA A 553 42.65 -9.89 -73.10
CA ALA A 553 41.74 -9.39 -74.13
C ALA A 553 42.38 -8.26 -74.95
N GLU A 554 43.03 -7.30 -74.29
CA GLU A 554 43.77 -6.20 -74.94
C GLU A 554 44.92 -6.74 -75.81
N GLU A 555 45.67 -7.73 -75.35
CA GLU A 555 46.75 -8.34 -76.13
C GLU A 555 46.20 -9.17 -77.31
N LYS A 556 45.11 -9.91 -77.13
CA LYS A 556 44.44 -10.61 -78.25
C LYS A 556 43.94 -9.62 -79.30
N LEU A 557 43.37 -8.49 -78.87
CA LEU A 557 42.93 -7.43 -79.76
C LEU A 557 44.14 -6.84 -80.51
N ARG A 558 45.20 -6.47 -79.80
CA ARG A 558 46.44 -5.95 -80.39
C ARG A 558 47.05 -6.92 -81.40
N GLN A 559 47.11 -8.21 -81.08
CA GLN A 559 47.60 -9.23 -82.00
C GLN A 559 46.66 -9.41 -83.21
N SER A 560 45.35 -9.28 -83.03
CA SER A 560 44.39 -9.29 -84.13
C SER A 560 44.57 -8.07 -85.03
N GLU A 561 44.72 -6.88 -84.47
CA GLU A 561 44.98 -5.63 -85.20
C GLU A 561 46.31 -5.67 -85.94
N GLN A 562 47.39 -6.14 -85.30
CA GLN A 562 48.69 -6.30 -85.95
C GLN A 562 48.64 -7.34 -87.08
N ARG A 563 47.98 -8.48 -86.87
CA ARG A 563 47.77 -9.47 -87.94
C ARG A 563 46.95 -8.90 -89.09
N TRP A 564 45.93 -8.09 -88.79
CA TRP A 564 45.13 -7.41 -89.79
C TRP A 564 45.95 -6.40 -90.58
N GLN A 565 46.77 -5.58 -89.91
CA GLN A 565 47.71 -4.65 -90.55
C GLN A 565 48.73 -5.37 -91.45
N PHE A 566 49.36 -6.45 -90.97
CA PHE A 566 50.30 -7.22 -91.79
C PHE A 566 49.63 -7.89 -93.00
N ALA A 567 48.38 -8.37 -92.86
CA ALA A 567 47.63 -8.92 -93.99
C ALA A 567 47.32 -7.86 -95.05
N LEU A 568 47.00 -6.63 -94.64
CA LEU A 568 46.80 -5.50 -95.55
C LEU A 568 48.11 -5.08 -96.23
N GLU A 569 49.20 -4.94 -95.48
CA GLU A 569 50.51 -4.56 -96.03
C GLU A 569 51.08 -5.63 -96.97
N GLY A 570 50.91 -6.91 -96.64
CA GLY A 570 51.41 -8.03 -97.44
C GLY A 570 50.62 -8.29 -98.73
N SER A 571 49.33 -7.93 -98.78
CA SER A 571 48.51 -8.06 -99.99
C SER A 571 48.65 -6.88 -100.95
N GLN A 572 49.15 -5.73 -100.49
CA GLN A 572 49.12 -4.44 -101.19
C GLN A 572 47.70 -3.97 -101.57
N ASP A 573 46.68 -4.51 -100.89
CA ASP A 573 45.29 -4.14 -101.15
C ASP A 573 44.92 -2.88 -100.34
N GLY A 574 44.36 -1.89 -101.03
CA GLY A 574 43.77 -0.71 -100.42
C GLY A 574 42.41 -1.04 -99.79
N VAL A 575 42.25 -0.79 -98.51
CA VAL A 575 40.96 -0.90 -97.82
C VAL A 575 40.47 0.47 -97.37
N TRP A 576 39.16 0.67 -97.51
CA TRP A 576 38.44 1.80 -96.94
C TRP A 576 37.27 1.29 -96.12
N ASP A 577 37.01 1.93 -94.98
CA ASP A 577 35.89 1.61 -94.10
C ASP A 577 35.12 2.90 -93.81
N TRP A 578 33.80 2.89 -94.00
CA TRP A 578 32.95 4.05 -93.79
C TRP A 578 31.95 3.78 -92.66
N ASN A 579 32.13 4.49 -91.55
CA ASN A 579 31.16 4.49 -90.48
C ASN A 579 29.97 5.39 -90.86
N LEU A 580 28.84 4.77 -91.22
CA LEU A 580 27.60 5.44 -91.63
C LEU A 580 26.96 6.32 -90.54
N VAL A 581 27.27 6.08 -89.25
CA VAL A 581 26.70 6.81 -88.12
C VAL A 581 27.50 8.08 -87.81
N THR A 582 28.82 7.97 -87.77
CA THR A 582 29.72 9.12 -87.52
C THR A 582 30.10 9.85 -88.80
N ASN A 583 29.76 9.28 -89.96
CA ASN A 583 30.13 9.72 -91.30
C ASN A 583 31.66 9.87 -91.52
N GLN A 584 32.45 9.08 -90.79
CA GLN A 584 33.92 9.08 -90.91
C GLN A 584 34.35 7.93 -91.83
N VAL A 585 35.27 8.22 -92.75
CA VAL A 585 35.87 7.23 -93.65
C VAL A 585 37.33 7.03 -93.26
N TYR A 586 37.69 5.79 -92.94
CA TYR A 586 39.07 5.35 -92.78
C TYR A 586 39.61 4.85 -94.13
N PHE A 587 40.84 5.22 -94.46
CA PHE A 587 41.57 4.69 -95.61
C PHE A 587 42.87 4.07 -95.11
N SER A 588 43.16 2.84 -95.52
CA SER A 588 44.44 2.19 -95.24
C SER A 588 45.59 2.92 -95.96
N PRO A 589 46.85 2.84 -95.46
CA PRO A 589 48.01 3.47 -96.10
C PRO A 589 48.26 3.05 -97.55
N ALA A 590 47.86 1.84 -97.94
CA ALA A 590 47.99 1.29 -99.29
C ALA A 590 46.82 1.66 -100.25
N TRP A 591 45.89 2.54 -99.84
CA TRP A 591 44.71 2.91 -100.63
C TRP A 591 45.02 3.76 -101.89
N LYS A 592 46.20 4.36 -102.00
CA LYS A 592 46.66 5.13 -103.16
C LYS A 592 47.87 4.48 -103.79
#